data_AF-A0A1E7ERJ6-F1
#
_entry.id   AF-A0A1E7ERJ6-F1
#
_cell.length_a   1.000
_cell.length_b   1.000
_cell.length_c   1.000
_cell.angle_alpha   90.00
_cell.angle_beta   90.00
_cell.angle_gamma   90.00
#
_symmetry.space_group_name_H-M   'P 1'
#
loop_
_entity.id
_entity.type
_entity.pdbx_description
1 polymer ?
#
loop_
_entity_poly.entity_id
_entity_poly.type
_entity_poly.pdbx_seq_one_letter_code
_entity_poly.pdbx_strand_id
1 'polypeptide(L)'
;MSDLTADIEKRMTVDLEKQTSNQNLKPKRRSKAAEKADAHNDADPNNDDSFSNGGVDGIYQMTSLVGDRDANGHGSKSSSSSDVQFPLLLVMISSMILLIAVTTWEGVITSNYDYCISIPSVSLITSSIGIALTLFREDIYYDYGIGKYLPYFLGLWNFIGASYMTFNSPFITTGNGYFACWTTVATSAMTMGVTGTTFKNSIKGIGSLMGVFGSSIVMILALYEYIFVNMIKFITLSLFTILWLVLACLVTFHGPFVTTGNGYFSSWAGFVCISFTAFQAKQDIGDIGVNNINYVTDTVTETVTGFYKKSRSSKSSDNGNSNSMNDSSSSMFSSGGESTSLSKTIT
;
A
#
# COMPACT_ATOMS: atom_id res chain seq x y z
N MET A 1 21.40 -23.40 -33.08
CA MET A 1 20.41 -22.93 -32.08
C MET A 1 19.88 -24.10 -31.25
N SER A 2 19.59 -25.26 -31.87
CA SER A 2 19.22 -26.52 -31.19
C SER A 2 20.24 -27.02 -30.16
N ASP A 3 21.54 -26.88 -30.43
CA ASP A 3 22.58 -27.41 -29.53
C ASP A 3 22.73 -26.58 -28.24
N LEU A 4 22.36 -25.29 -28.29
CA LEU A 4 22.38 -24.42 -27.11
C LEU A 4 21.22 -24.76 -26.15
N THR A 5 20.08 -25.16 -26.70
CA THR A 5 18.90 -25.55 -25.92
C THR A 5 19.15 -26.84 -25.16
N ALA A 6 19.85 -27.80 -25.76
CA ALA A 6 20.20 -29.07 -25.12
C ALA A 6 21.21 -28.92 -23.97
N ASP A 7 22.18 -27.99 -24.06
CA ASP A 7 23.15 -27.76 -22.97
C ASP A 7 22.49 -27.06 -21.77
N ILE A 8 21.52 -26.17 -22.02
CA ILE A 8 20.78 -25.46 -20.97
C ILE A 8 19.87 -26.43 -20.19
N GLU A 9 19.20 -27.36 -20.89
CA GLU A 9 18.32 -28.35 -20.25
C GLU A 9 19.11 -29.35 -19.39
N LYS A 10 20.31 -29.73 -19.83
CA LYS A 10 21.20 -30.61 -19.06
C LYS A 10 21.77 -29.95 -17.79
N ARG A 11 21.97 -28.62 -17.79
CA ARG A 11 22.44 -27.90 -16.60
C ARG A 11 21.34 -27.73 -15.54
N MET A 12 20.09 -27.50 -15.96
CA MET A 12 18.97 -27.35 -15.02
C MET A 12 18.63 -28.64 -14.26
N THR A 13 18.79 -29.81 -14.89
CA THR A 13 18.49 -31.10 -14.25
C THR A 13 19.48 -31.48 -13.16
N VAL A 14 20.75 -31.08 -13.29
CA VAL A 14 21.80 -31.38 -12.30
C VAL A 14 21.61 -30.57 -11.00
N ASP A 15 21.13 -29.33 -11.09
CA ASP A 15 20.92 -28.49 -9.91
C ASP A 15 19.69 -28.91 -9.09
N LEU A 16 18.66 -29.45 -9.76
CA LEU A 16 17.45 -29.97 -9.12
C LEU A 16 17.71 -31.22 -8.27
N GLU A 17 18.61 -32.10 -8.72
CA GLU A 17 18.98 -33.30 -7.97
C GLU A 17 19.78 -32.94 -6.70
N LYS A 18 20.60 -31.89 -6.77
CA LYS A 18 21.43 -31.42 -5.65
C LYS A 18 20.60 -30.76 -4.54
N GLN A 19 19.50 -30.07 -4.89
CA GLN A 19 18.59 -29.50 -3.89
C GLN A 19 17.74 -30.56 -3.18
N THR A 20 17.33 -31.61 -3.90
CA THR A 20 16.49 -32.68 -3.34
C THR A 20 17.27 -33.53 -2.31
N SER A 21 18.59 -33.69 -2.47
CA SER A 21 19.42 -34.42 -1.52
C SER A 21 19.60 -33.72 -0.16
N ASN A 22 19.35 -32.41 -0.05
CA ASN A 22 19.70 -31.64 1.15
C ASN A 22 18.54 -31.48 2.16
N GLN A 23 17.32 -31.92 1.82
CA GLN A 23 16.14 -31.78 2.68
C GLN A 23 15.87 -32.95 3.65
N ASN A 24 16.74 -33.97 3.71
CA ASN A 24 16.53 -35.17 4.55
C ASN A 24 17.21 -35.14 5.94
N LEU A 25 17.59 -33.97 6.45
CA LEU A 25 18.17 -33.86 7.80
C LEU A 25 17.09 -33.68 8.87
N LYS A 26 16.74 -34.81 9.51
CA LYS A 26 15.85 -34.95 10.68
C LYS A 26 16.19 -33.96 11.82
N PRO A 27 15.21 -33.23 12.39
CA PRO A 27 15.45 -32.40 13.55
C PRO A 27 15.58 -33.24 14.83
N LYS A 28 16.73 -33.05 15.51
CA LYS A 28 17.12 -33.67 16.77
C LYS A 28 16.31 -33.06 17.92
N ARG A 29 15.30 -33.80 18.42
CA ARG A 29 14.56 -33.47 19.66
C ARG A 29 15.53 -33.31 20.84
N ARG A 30 15.49 -32.16 21.51
CA ARG A 30 16.17 -31.94 22.79
C ARG A 30 15.12 -31.67 23.87
N SER A 31 14.91 -32.67 24.71
CA SER A 31 14.13 -32.62 25.94
C SER A 31 14.99 -32.12 27.10
N LYS A 32 14.45 -31.20 27.91
CA LYS A 32 14.76 -30.97 29.33
C LYS A 32 13.45 -30.49 29.98
N ALA A 33 12.76 -31.25 30.83
CA ALA A 33 13.09 -31.58 32.23
C ALA A 33 13.44 -30.30 33.01
N ALA A 34 12.47 -29.67 33.67
CA ALA A 34 12.02 -29.94 35.04
C ALA A 34 12.93 -29.28 36.07
N GLU A 35 12.46 -28.21 36.71
CA GLU A 35 12.87 -27.84 38.06
C GLU A 35 11.76 -27.09 38.77
N LYS A 36 11.68 -27.36 40.07
CA LYS A 36 10.58 -27.25 41.01
C LYS A 36 11.09 -26.43 42.20
N ALA A 37 10.32 -25.47 42.68
CA ALA A 37 10.36 -24.93 44.06
C ALA A 37 9.09 -24.06 44.21
N ASP A 38 8.05 -24.45 44.96
CA ASP A 38 7.92 -24.53 46.42
C ASP A 38 8.30 -23.23 47.15
N ALA A 39 7.28 -22.54 47.69
CA ALA A 39 7.11 -22.20 49.12
C ALA A 39 6.67 -20.75 49.44
N HIS A 40 5.83 -20.68 50.49
CA HIS A 40 5.56 -19.60 51.45
C HIS A 40 4.54 -18.50 51.08
N ASN A 41 3.40 -18.44 51.80
CA ASN A 41 3.13 -17.72 53.09
C ASN A 41 3.04 -16.20 52.85
N ASP A 42 2.15 -15.40 53.41
CA ASP A 42 1.27 -15.49 54.56
C ASP A 42 0.06 -14.56 54.33
N ALA A 43 -1.00 -14.79 55.11
CA ALA A 43 -2.09 -13.86 55.27
C ALA A 43 -1.63 -12.58 56.01
N ASP A 44 -2.19 -11.42 55.64
CA ASP A 44 -2.43 -10.34 56.60
C ASP A 44 -3.71 -9.56 56.21
N PRO A 45 -4.71 -9.45 57.10
CA PRO A 45 -5.91 -8.65 56.88
C PRO A 45 -5.75 -7.23 57.45
N ASN A 46 -6.46 -6.29 56.84
CA ASN A 46 -6.72 -4.92 57.34
C ASN A 46 -5.52 -3.96 57.36
N ASN A 47 -5.55 -2.96 56.49
CA ASN A 47 -5.48 -1.59 57.01
C ASN A 47 -6.16 -0.61 56.06
N ASP A 48 -7.17 0.07 56.62
CA ASP A 48 -7.66 1.35 56.16
C ASP A 48 -6.51 2.37 56.19
N ASP A 49 -6.50 3.30 55.24
CA ASP A 49 -6.41 4.73 55.59
C ASP A 49 -6.53 5.60 54.34
N SER A 50 -7.62 6.35 54.35
CA SER A 50 -7.86 7.56 53.59
C SER A 50 -6.73 8.57 53.72
N PHE A 51 -6.14 9.02 52.61
CA PHE A 51 -5.54 10.36 52.53
C PHE A 51 -5.83 11.02 51.19
N SER A 52 -6.72 12.01 51.28
CA SER A 52 -6.89 13.09 50.32
C SER A 52 -5.67 14.02 50.37
N ASN A 53 -5.02 14.21 49.22
CA ASN A 53 -4.30 15.42 48.79
C ASN A 53 -4.00 15.19 47.29
N GLY A 54 -4.43 16.00 46.33
CA GLY A 54 -4.45 17.46 46.35
C GLY A 54 -3.18 17.95 45.65
N GLY A 55 -3.20 18.03 44.31
CA GLY A 55 -2.28 18.88 43.56
C GLY A 55 -1.50 18.22 42.43
N VAL A 56 -1.75 18.78 41.23
CA VAL A 56 -0.82 18.95 40.12
C VAL A 56 -0.39 17.68 39.39
N ASP A 57 -1.10 17.34 38.31
CA ASP A 57 -0.51 16.79 37.08
C ASP A 57 -1.51 16.90 35.92
N GLY A 58 -1.59 18.10 35.35
CA GLY A 58 -2.16 18.31 34.04
C GLY A 58 -1.10 18.01 32.97
N ILE A 59 -1.55 17.49 31.82
CA ILE A 59 -0.84 17.37 30.52
C ILE A 59 -0.37 15.95 30.11
N TYR A 60 -0.98 14.86 30.62
CA TYR A 60 -0.91 13.55 29.92
C TYR A 60 -2.25 12.77 29.80
N GLN A 61 -3.39 13.36 30.19
CA GLN A 61 -4.72 12.72 30.05
C GLN A 61 -5.43 13.09 28.74
N MET A 62 -4.96 12.58 27.59
CA MET A 62 -5.77 12.64 26.36
C MET A 62 -5.89 11.33 25.59
N THR A 63 -5.71 10.18 26.26
CA THR A 63 -5.93 8.86 25.63
C THR A 63 -6.74 7.88 26.49
N SER A 64 -7.41 8.33 27.57
CA SER A 64 -8.27 7.48 28.40
C SER A 64 -9.77 7.76 28.21
N LEU A 65 -10.22 8.04 26.99
CA LEU A 65 -11.65 7.99 26.62
C LEU A 65 -12.11 6.54 26.42
N VAL A 66 -11.78 5.67 27.38
CA VAL A 66 -12.37 4.35 27.56
C VAL A 66 -13.11 4.38 28.89
N GLY A 67 -14.39 4.73 28.79
CA GLY A 67 -15.47 4.36 29.70
C GLY A 67 -15.23 4.53 31.19
N ASP A 68 -15.65 5.69 31.72
CA ASP A 68 -16.27 5.72 33.05
C ASP A 68 -17.50 4.81 32.99
N ARG A 69 -17.29 3.58 33.44
CA ARG A 69 -18.31 2.55 33.62
C ARG A 69 -18.78 2.65 35.06
N ASP A 70 -20.03 3.05 35.19
CA ASP A 70 -20.77 3.17 36.44
C ASP A 70 -20.48 2.00 37.40
N ALA A 71 -20.03 2.35 38.61
CA ALA A 71 -19.67 1.43 39.69
C ALA A 71 -20.90 0.81 40.39
N ASN A 72 -21.99 0.54 39.66
CA ASN A 72 -23.12 -0.23 40.18
C ASN A 72 -23.10 -1.63 39.56
N GLY A 73 -22.55 -2.57 40.33
CA GLY A 73 -22.50 -3.98 39.99
C GLY A 73 -23.89 -4.60 39.84
N HIS A 74 -24.12 -5.25 38.70
CA HIS A 74 -24.49 -6.66 38.63
C HIS A 74 -24.72 -7.05 37.16
N GLY A 75 -24.08 -8.13 36.74
CA GLY A 75 -24.16 -8.66 35.38
C GLY A 75 -22.86 -8.48 34.63
N SER A 76 -21.88 -9.32 34.96
CA SER A 76 -20.77 -9.69 34.09
C SER A 76 -21.27 -9.86 32.65
N LYS A 77 -21.12 -8.82 31.84
CA LYS A 77 -21.24 -8.95 30.39
C LYS A 77 -19.94 -9.64 29.97
N SER A 78 -20.02 -10.94 29.76
CA SER A 78 -19.03 -11.66 28.97
C SER A 78 -18.87 -10.89 27.66
N SER A 79 -17.81 -10.10 27.54
CA SER A 79 -17.33 -9.66 26.23
C SER A 79 -17.00 -10.95 25.50
N SER A 80 -17.89 -11.37 24.59
CA SER A 80 -17.76 -12.66 23.95
C SER A 80 -16.44 -12.65 23.19
N SER A 81 -15.55 -13.59 23.54
CA SER A 81 -14.21 -13.77 22.96
C SER A 81 -14.23 -13.77 21.41
N SER A 82 -15.40 -13.99 20.80
CA SER A 82 -15.69 -13.82 19.37
C SER A 82 -15.29 -12.47 18.78
N ASP A 83 -15.35 -11.37 19.54
CA ASP A 83 -15.19 -10.02 18.99
C ASP A 83 -13.74 -9.75 18.53
N VAL A 84 -12.75 -10.35 19.20
CA VAL A 84 -11.33 -10.23 18.84
C VAL A 84 -10.90 -11.35 17.89
N GLN A 85 -11.47 -12.54 18.06
CA GLN A 85 -11.15 -13.71 17.24
C GLN A 85 -11.61 -13.54 15.79
N PHE A 86 -12.78 -12.93 15.57
CA PHE A 86 -13.37 -12.81 14.24
C PHE A 86 -12.52 -11.96 13.28
N PRO A 87 -12.07 -10.73 13.64
CA PRO A 87 -11.17 -9.96 12.77
C PRO A 87 -9.83 -10.65 12.48
N LEU A 88 -9.25 -11.33 13.48
CA LEU A 88 -8.00 -12.07 13.27
C LEU A 88 -8.19 -13.24 12.28
N LEU A 89 -9.31 -13.94 12.35
CA LEU A 89 -9.68 -14.98 11.39
C LEU A 89 -9.84 -14.42 9.97
N LEU A 90 -10.44 -13.23 9.83
CA LEU A 90 -10.55 -12.57 8.54
C LEU A 90 -9.19 -12.20 7.95
N VAL A 91 -8.26 -11.68 8.78
CA VAL A 91 -6.88 -11.41 8.34
C VAL A 91 -6.18 -12.69 7.89
N MET A 92 -6.37 -13.79 8.61
CA MET A 92 -5.79 -15.09 8.27
C MET A 92 -6.29 -15.59 6.90
N ILE A 93 -7.61 -15.56 6.67
CA ILE A 93 -8.23 -15.97 5.40
C ILE A 93 -7.78 -15.06 4.26
N SER A 94 -7.80 -13.74 4.46
CA SER A 94 -7.37 -12.77 3.44
C SER A 94 -5.90 -12.91 3.09
N SER A 95 -5.04 -13.16 4.09
CA SER A 95 -3.61 -13.41 3.88
C SER A 95 -3.37 -14.71 3.10
N MET A 96 -4.19 -15.75 3.31
CA MET A 96 -4.12 -16.99 2.53
C MET A 96 -4.49 -16.76 1.06
N ILE A 97 -5.56 -16.01 0.79
CA ILE A 97 -5.96 -15.64 -0.58
C ILE A 97 -4.87 -14.81 -1.26
N LEU A 98 -4.29 -13.85 -0.54
CA LEU A 98 -3.19 -13.02 -1.04
C LEU A 98 -1.94 -13.85 -1.30
N LEU A 99 -1.61 -14.83 -0.44
CA LEU A 99 -0.49 -15.74 -0.66
C LEU A 99 -0.68 -16.55 -1.95
N ILE A 100 -1.88 -17.08 -2.19
CA ILE A 100 -2.21 -17.79 -3.43
C ILE A 100 -2.08 -16.84 -4.63
N ALA A 101 -2.59 -15.61 -4.52
CA ALA A 101 -2.52 -14.63 -5.61
C ALA A 101 -1.07 -14.25 -5.95
N VAL A 102 -0.18 -14.14 -4.96
CA VAL A 102 1.24 -13.84 -5.18
C VAL A 102 1.95 -15.05 -5.80
N THR A 103 1.72 -16.27 -5.30
CA THR A 103 2.40 -17.48 -5.80
C THR A 103 1.91 -17.95 -7.16
N THR A 104 0.69 -17.57 -7.56
CA THR A 104 0.11 -17.91 -8.88
C THR A 104 0.37 -16.85 -9.95
N TRP A 105 1.08 -15.76 -9.62
CA TRP A 105 1.35 -14.70 -10.57
C TRP A 105 2.42 -15.14 -11.60
N GLU A 106 2.06 -15.13 -12.88
CA GLU A 106 2.90 -15.63 -14.00
C GLU A 106 3.82 -14.56 -14.62
N GLY A 107 4.02 -13.42 -13.97
CA GLY A 107 4.86 -12.36 -14.53
C GLY A 107 6.37 -12.60 -14.39
N VAL A 108 7.17 -11.74 -15.02
CA VAL A 108 8.63 -11.80 -14.96
C VAL A 108 9.06 -11.68 -13.50
N ILE A 109 9.79 -12.69 -13.00
CA ILE A 109 10.32 -12.72 -11.63
C ILE A 109 11.25 -11.52 -11.45
N THR A 110 10.73 -10.49 -10.78
CA THR A 110 11.55 -9.35 -10.34
C THR A 110 12.39 -9.77 -9.14
N SER A 111 13.52 -9.11 -8.91
CA SER A 111 14.40 -9.37 -7.76
C SER A 111 13.70 -9.29 -6.40
N ASN A 112 12.52 -8.68 -6.34
CA ASN A 112 11.79 -8.42 -5.10
C ASN A 112 10.61 -9.38 -4.89
N TYR A 113 10.50 -10.44 -5.68
CA TYR A 113 9.42 -11.42 -5.57
C TYR A 113 9.38 -12.10 -4.19
N ASP A 114 10.54 -12.38 -3.60
CA ASP A 114 10.65 -12.95 -2.24
C ASP A 114 10.04 -12.03 -1.18
N TYR A 115 10.21 -10.71 -1.34
CA TYR A 115 9.60 -9.73 -0.46
C TYR A 115 8.07 -9.79 -0.58
N CYS A 116 7.53 -9.87 -1.79
CA CYS A 116 6.08 -9.98 -2.01
C CYS A 116 5.46 -11.24 -1.37
N ILE A 117 6.17 -12.37 -1.37
CA ILE A 117 5.73 -13.60 -0.67
C ILE A 117 5.77 -13.44 0.85
N SER A 118 6.77 -12.72 1.36
CA SER A 118 6.95 -12.53 2.81
C SER A 118 5.76 -11.81 3.46
N ILE A 119 5.10 -10.90 2.74
CA ILE A 119 4.02 -10.06 3.27
C ILE A 119 2.82 -10.89 3.74
N PRO A 120 2.13 -11.65 2.86
CA PRO A 120 1.03 -12.51 3.28
C PRO A 120 1.48 -13.63 4.22
N SER A 121 2.72 -14.10 4.11
CA SER A 121 3.26 -15.16 4.99
C SER A 121 3.38 -14.70 6.43
N VAL A 122 3.98 -13.52 6.68
CA VAL A 122 4.09 -12.93 8.02
C VAL A 122 2.71 -12.65 8.58
N SER A 123 1.80 -12.06 7.80
CA SER A 123 0.43 -11.79 8.25
C SER A 123 -0.35 -13.06 8.60
N LEU A 124 -0.18 -14.13 7.81
CA LEU A 124 -0.80 -15.43 8.08
C LEU A 124 -0.26 -16.04 9.38
N ILE A 125 1.06 -16.03 9.59
CA ILE A 125 1.68 -16.58 10.80
C ILE A 125 1.29 -15.75 12.03
N THR A 126 1.40 -14.43 11.95
CA THR A 126 1.10 -13.52 13.06
C THR A 126 -0.38 -13.58 13.45
N SER A 127 -1.31 -13.63 12.48
CA SER A 127 -2.75 -13.82 12.78
C SER A 127 -3.03 -15.20 13.36
N SER A 128 -2.38 -16.26 12.87
CA SER A 128 -2.52 -17.62 13.43
C SER A 128 -2.02 -17.70 14.87
N ILE A 129 -0.87 -17.07 15.18
CA ILE A 129 -0.35 -16.96 16.55
C ILE A 129 -1.32 -16.16 17.43
N GLY A 130 -1.87 -15.05 16.90
CA GLY A 130 -2.89 -14.26 17.60
C GLY A 130 -4.09 -15.11 18.00
N ILE A 131 -4.66 -15.87 17.05
CA ILE A 131 -5.78 -16.78 17.31
C ILE A 131 -5.39 -17.86 18.32
N ALA A 132 -4.24 -18.51 18.14
CA ALA A 132 -3.77 -19.55 19.07
C ALA A 132 -3.58 -19.02 20.49
N LEU A 133 -3.03 -17.80 20.66
CA LEU A 133 -2.91 -17.16 21.96
C LEU A 133 -4.29 -16.86 22.56
N THR A 134 -5.24 -16.35 21.78
CA THR A 134 -6.62 -16.14 22.26
C THR A 134 -7.36 -17.44 22.60
N LEU A 135 -6.97 -18.58 22.04
CA LEU A 135 -7.62 -19.88 22.32
C LEU A 135 -6.98 -20.63 23.49
N PHE A 136 -5.65 -20.61 23.60
CA PHE A 136 -4.93 -21.43 24.57
C PHE A 136 -4.47 -20.66 25.81
N ARG A 137 -4.20 -19.35 25.68
CA ARG A 137 -3.53 -18.53 26.70
C ARG A 137 -4.02 -17.08 26.66
N GLU A 138 -5.31 -16.88 26.95
CA GLU A 138 -5.92 -15.55 27.03
C GLU A 138 -5.18 -14.65 28.04
N ASP A 139 -4.68 -15.23 29.14
CA ASP A 139 -3.83 -14.58 30.14
C ASP A 139 -2.65 -13.84 29.49
N ILE A 140 -1.86 -14.54 28.67
CA ILE A 140 -0.67 -13.97 28.03
C ILE A 140 -1.06 -12.86 27.04
N TYR A 141 -2.16 -13.06 26.31
CA TYR A 141 -2.59 -12.12 25.28
C TYR A 141 -2.95 -10.74 25.87
N TYR A 142 -3.64 -10.72 27.01
CA TYR A 142 -4.05 -9.49 27.68
C TYR A 142 -2.98 -8.93 28.62
N ASP A 143 -2.33 -9.75 29.44
CA ASP A 143 -1.40 -9.29 30.49
C ASP A 143 -0.11 -8.69 29.91
N TYR A 144 0.44 -9.28 28.84
CA TYR A 144 1.64 -8.76 28.18
C TYR A 144 1.34 -7.63 27.18
N GLY A 145 0.07 -7.24 27.04
CA GLY A 145 -0.35 -6.19 26.10
C GLY A 145 -0.20 -6.58 24.62
N ILE A 146 0.01 -7.86 24.30
CA ILE A 146 0.12 -8.34 22.91
C ILE A 146 -1.12 -7.96 22.11
N GLY A 147 -2.32 -8.10 22.71
CA GLY A 147 -3.57 -7.71 22.08
C GLY A 147 -3.67 -6.22 21.71
N LYS A 148 -2.88 -5.35 22.36
CA LYS A 148 -2.81 -3.93 21.99
C LYS A 148 -1.90 -3.72 20.80
N TYR A 149 -0.70 -4.31 20.77
CA TYR A 149 0.30 -4.04 19.73
C TYR A 149 0.11 -4.84 18.44
N LEU A 150 -0.41 -6.07 18.55
CA LEU A 150 -0.57 -6.99 17.42
C LEU A 150 -1.43 -6.41 16.28
N PRO A 151 -2.59 -5.78 16.53
CA PRO A 151 -3.39 -5.16 15.48
C PRO A 151 -2.68 -4.01 14.77
N TYR A 152 -1.96 -3.14 15.50
CA TYR A 152 -1.21 -2.03 14.91
C TYR A 152 -0.09 -2.54 14.00
N PHE A 153 0.63 -3.56 14.45
CA PHE A 153 1.66 -4.22 13.63
C PHE A 153 1.07 -4.82 12.36
N LEU A 154 0.01 -5.61 12.46
CA LEU A 154 -0.65 -6.23 11.31
C LEU A 154 -1.17 -5.19 10.31
N GLY A 155 -1.80 -4.13 10.79
CA GLY A 155 -2.30 -3.08 9.89
C GLY A 155 -1.21 -2.30 9.19
N LEU A 156 -0.14 -1.91 9.91
CA LEU A 156 0.98 -1.20 9.30
C LEU A 156 1.73 -2.09 8.29
N TRP A 157 2.01 -3.34 8.67
CA TRP A 157 2.69 -4.31 7.81
C TRP A 157 1.89 -4.59 6.52
N ASN A 158 0.59 -4.86 6.65
CA ASN A 158 -0.27 -5.11 5.49
C ASN A 158 -0.46 -3.85 4.63
N PHE A 159 -0.50 -2.66 5.23
CA PHE A 159 -0.65 -1.41 4.48
C PHE A 159 0.59 -1.11 3.63
N ILE A 160 1.79 -1.21 4.22
CA ILE A 160 3.06 -1.06 3.49
C ILE A 160 3.13 -2.09 2.37
N GLY A 161 2.74 -3.33 2.67
CA GLY A 161 2.77 -4.40 1.71
C GLY A 161 1.80 -4.27 0.54
N ALA A 162 0.56 -3.88 0.81
CA ALA A 162 -0.42 -3.59 -0.23
C ALA A 162 0.05 -2.43 -1.13
N SER A 163 0.58 -1.36 -0.52
CA SER A 163 1.15 -0.23 -1.27
C SER A 163 2.29 -0.69 -2.18
N TYR A 164 3.24 -1.45 -1.64
CA TYR A 164 4.37 -1.96 -2.42
C TYR A 164 3.92 -2.86 -3.59
N MET A 165 3.05 -3.85 -3.31
CA MET A 165 2.61 -4.81 -4.34
C MET A 165 1.75 -4.18 -5.43
N THR A 166 1.07 -3.06 -5.14
CA THR A 166 0.19 -2.38 -6.10
C THR A 166 0.85 -1.26 -6.88
N PHE A 167 1.95 -0.67 -6.39
CA PHE A 167 2.72 0.33 -7.14
C PHE A 167 3.91 -0.25 -7.89
N ASN A 168 4.60 -1.26 -7.33
CA ASN A 168 5.83 -1.78 -7.94
C ASN A 168 5.59 -3.03 -8.80
N SER A 169 5.01 -4.08 -8.22
CA SER A 169 4.75 -5.40 -8.82
C SER A 169 4.39 -6.35 -7.65
N PRO A 170 3.53 -7.38 -7.81
CA PRO A 170 2.96 -7.90 -9.05
C PRO A 170 1.60 -7.34 -9.48
N PHE A 171 0.94 -6.56 -8.63
CA PHE A 171 -0.47 -6.19 -8.82
C PHE A 171 -0.65 -4.74 -9.24
N ILE A 172 0.07 -4.28 -10.26
CA ILE A 172 -0.07 -2.91 -10.78
C ILE A 172 -1.40 -2.68 -11.51
N THR A 173 -1.96 -3.73 -12.09
CA THR A 173 -3.29 -3.73 -12.72
C THR A 173 -4.33 -4.20 -11.72
N THR A 174 -5.50 -3.57 -11.74
CA THR A 174 -6.64 -4.00 -10.92
C THR A 174 -7.03 -5.43 -11.28
N GLY A 175 -7.14 -6.29 -10.26
CA GLY A 175 -7.39 -7.72 -10.42
C GLY A 175 -7.50 -8.43 -9.07
N ASN A 176 -7.59 -9.75 -9.08
CA ASN A 176 -7.84 -10.53 -7.86
C ASN A 176 -6.77 -10.31 -6.78
N GLY A 177 -5.48 -10.27 -7.16
CA GLY A 177 -4.38 -10.00 -6.24
C GLY A 177 -4.40 -8.57 -5.66
N TYR A 178 -4.75 -7.58 -6.50
CA TYR A 178 -4.97 -6.20 -6.07
C TYR A 178 -6.07 -6.12 -5.01
N PHE A 179 -7.23 -6.74 -5.25
CA PHE A 179 -8.32 -6.72 -4.27
C PHE A 179 -7.99 -7.52 -3.01
N ALA A 180 -7.27 -8.64 -3.15
CA ALA A 180 -6.82 -9.43 -2.00
C ALA A 180 -5.90 -8.62 -1.08
N CYS A 181 -4.92 -7.87 -1.61
CA CYS A 181 -4.00 -7.11 -0.76
C CYS A 181 -4.71 -6.01 0.02
N TRP A 182 -5.60 -5.26 -0.62
CA TRP A 182 -6.40 -4.22 0.04
C TRP A 182 -7.45 -4.80 0.99
N THR A 183 -8.00 -5.99 0.71
CA THR A 183 -8.87 -6.70 1.66
C THR A 183 -8.11 -7.09 2.92
N THR A 184 -6.84 -7.49 2.80
CA THR A 184 -5.99 -7.79 3.96
C THR A 184 -5.72 -6.54 4.81
N VAL A 185 -5.55 -5.38 4.18
CA VAL A 185 -5.47 -4.09 4.89
C VAL A 185 -6.78 -3.78 5.62
N ALA A 186 -7.92 -3.90 4.93
CA ALA A 186 -9.23 -3.61 5.51
C ALA A 186 -9.54 -4.50 6.73
N THR A 187 -9.29 -5.81 6.60
CA THR A 187 -9.48 -6.77 7.70
C THR A 187 -8.49 -6.53 8.85
N SER A 188 -7.26 -6.10 8.57
CA SER A 188 -6.30 -5.69 9.61
C SER A 188 -6.76 -4.42 10.33
N ALA A 189 -7.35 -3.45 9.63
CA ALA A 189 -7.94 -2.28 10.27
C ALA A 189 -9.11 -2.65 11.21
N MET A 190 -9.91 -3.66 10.85
CA MET A 190 -10.96 -4.18 11.76
C MET A 190 -10.36 -4.75 13.05
N THR A 191 -9.18 -5.39 12.99
CA THR A 191 -8.50 -5.90 14.21
C THR A 191 -8.09 -4.77 15.16
N MET A 192 -7.91 -3.53 14.68
CA MET A 192 -7.62 -2.37 15.53
C MET A 192 -8.85 -1.84 16.30
N GLY A 193 -10.00 -2.51 16.19
CA GLY A 193 -11.25 -2.06 16.82
C GLY A 193 -12.07 -1.09 15.97
N VAL A 194 -11.76 -0.97 14.67
CA VAL A 194 -12.64 -0.30 13.70
C VAL A 194 -13.82 -1.23 13.38
N THR A 195 -14.67 -1.46 14.37
CA THR A 195 -15.83 -2.35 14.22
C THR A 195 -16.90 -1.67 13.40
N GLY A 196 -17.61 -2.42 12.55
CA GLY A 196 -18.69 -1.91 11.71
C GLY A 196 -19.82 -1.20 12.47
N THR A 197 -19.96 -1.38 13.78
CA THR A 197 -20.92 -0.67 14.64
C THR A 197 -20.43 0.71 15.06
N THR A 198 -19.16 0.82 15.50
CA THR A 198 -18.46 2.10 15.67
C THR A 198 -18.41 2.85 14.34
N PHE A 199 -18.16 2.11 13.26
CA PHE A 199 -18.19 2.63 11.90
C PHE A 199 -19.62 3.08 11.57
N LYS A 200 -20.67 2.27 11.69
CA LYS A 200 -22.06 2.66 11.37
C LYS A 200 -22.53 3.90 12.15
N ASN A 201 -22.11 4.05 13.40
CA ASN A 201 -22.42 5.20 14.23
C ASN A 201 -21.57 6.44 13.85
N SER A 202 -20.31 6.24 13.44
CA SER A 202 -19.42 7.31 12.94
C SER A 202 -19.61 7.66 11.45
N ILE A 203 -20.21 6.77 10.63
CA ILE A 203 -20.40 6.90 9.17
C ILE A 203 -21.74 7.59 8.82
N LYS A 204 -22.43 8.26 9.73
CA LYS A 204 -23.31 9.36 9.27
C LYS A 204 -22.41 10.53 8.80
N GLY A 205 -21.68 10.35 7.70
CA GLY A 205 -20.88 11.36 6.99
C GLY A 205 -19.40 11.03 6.74
N ILE A 206 -18.74 10.23 7.58
CA ILE A 206 -17.25 10.09 7.53
C ILE A 206 -16.74 9.05 6.52
N GLY A 207 -17.57 8.12 6.03
CA GLY A 207 -17.11 7.08 5.09
C GLY A 207 -16.48 7.65 3.81
N SER A 208 -17.07 8.72 3.27
CA SER A 208 -16.52 9.50 2.16
C SER A 208 -15.15 10.11 2.51
N LEU A 209 -15.01 10.63 3.73
CA LEU A 209 -13.80 11.30 4.20
C LEU A 209 -12.63 10.33 4.30
N MET A 210 -12.84 9.14 4.89
CA MET A 210 -11.83 8.09 5.02
C MET A 210 -11.36 7.59 3.64
N GLY A 211 -12.27 7.45 2.67
CA GLY A 211 -11.92 7.12 1.28
C GLY A 211 -11.08 8.21 0.61
N VAL A 212 -11.41 9.48 0.84
CA VAL A 212 -10.61 10.63 0.35
C VAL A 212 -9.24 10.69 1.02
N PHE A 213 -9.13 10.40 2.31
CA PHE A 213 -7.83 10.33 3.00
C PHE A 213 -6.96 9.18 2.45
N GLY A 214 -7.54 7.99 2.26
CA GLY A 214 -6.85 6.88 1.63
C GLY A 214 -6.38 7.22 0.21
N SER A 215 -7.27 7.83 -0.59
CA SER A 215 -6.93 8.29 -1.95
C SER A 215 -5.87 9.40 -1.96
N SER A 216 -5.88 10.31 -0.99
CA SER A 216 -4.91 11.40 -0.87
C SER A 216 -3.52 10.86 -0.52
N ILE A 217 -3.44 9.92 0.42
CA ILE A 217 -2.18 9.26 0.78
C ILE A 217 -1.62 8.49 -0.42
N VAL A 218 -2.47 7.74 -1.13
CA VAL A 218 -2.08 7.04 -2.38
C VAL A 218 -1.57 8.03 -3.43
N MET A 219 -2.24 9.17 -3.62
CA MET A 219 -1.81 10.22 -4.54
C MET A 219 -0.45 10.82 -4.13
N ILE A 220 -0.24 11.09 -2.84
CA ILE A 220 1.03 11.62 -2.32
C ILE A 220 2.16 10.62 -2.53
N LEU A 221 1.94 9.32 -2.29
CA LEU A 221 2.95 8.28 -2.52
C LEU A 221 3.29 8.14 -4.01
N ALA A 222 2.29 8.14 -4.89
CA ALA A 222 2.50 8.08 -6.33
C ALA A 222 3.22 9.33 -6.87
N LEU A 223 2.88 10.52 -6.36
CA LEU A 223 3.58 11.76 -6.69
C LEU A 223 5.02 11.74 -6.17
N TYR A 224 5.25 11.17 -4.99
CA TYR A 224 6.59 11.09 -4.41
C TYR A 224 7.52 10.25 -5.29
N GLU A 225 7.13 9.04 -5.69
CA GLU A 225 7.99 8.20 -6.55
C GLU A 225 8.27 8.88 -7.90
N TYR A 226 7.26 9.49 -8.51
CA TYR A 226 7.40 10.14 -9.81
C TYR A 226 8.29 11.40 -9.75
N ILE A 227 8.09 12.27 -8.77
CA ILE A 227 8.89 13.50 -8.59
C ILE A 227 10.32 13.14 -8.16
N PHE A 228 10.46 12.21 -7.23
CA PHE A 228 11.75 11.82 -6.65
C PHE A 228 12.66 11.17 -7.69
N VAL A 229 12.14 10.28 -8.54
CA VAL A 229 12.93 9.63 -9.61
C VAL A 229 13.46 10.67 -10.61
N ASN A 230 12.64 11.64 -11.01
CA ASN A 230 13.06 12.67 -11.95
C ASN A 230 14.05 13.67 -11.31
N MET A 231 13.85 14.02 -10.04
CA MET A 231 14.81 14.83 -9.30
C MET A 231 16.15 14.12 -9.10
N ILE A 232 16.16 12.83 -8.76
CA ILE A 232 17.40 12.04 -8.66
C ILE A 232 18.13 12.05 -10.00
N LYS A 233 17.44 11.77 -11.11
CA LYS A 233 18.06 11.79 -12.45
C LYS A 233 18.75 13.13 -12.72
N PHE A 234 18.07 14.24 -12.44
CA PHE A 234 18.65 15.58 -12.63
C PHE A 234 19.86 15.84 -11.73
N ILE A 235 19.78 15.47 -10.45
CA ILE A 235 20.88 15.62 -9.48
C ILE A 235 22.08 14.78 -9.92
N THR A 236 21.87 13.52 -10.28
CA THR A 236 22.92 12.61 -10.75
C THR A 236 23.59 13.14 -12.01
N LEU A 237 22.83 13.59 -13.01
CA LEU A 237 23.38 14.16 -14.25
C LEU A 237 24.13 15.47 -14.00
N SER A 238 23.64 16.31 -13.08
CA SER A 238 24.33 17.55 -12.69
C SER A 238 25.67 17.27 -11.99
N LEU A 239 25.71 16.28 -11.08
CA LEU A 239 26.94 15.84 -10.44
C LEU A 239 27.93 15.26 -11.46
N PHE A 240 27.46 14.43 -12.38
CA PHE A 240 28.29 13.91 -13.47
C PHE A 240 28.82 15.02 -14.37
N THR A 241 28.04 16.08 -14.62
CA THR A 241 28.48 17.24 -15.40
C THR A 241 29.64 17.97 -14.72
N ILE A 242 29.56 18.20 -13.41
CA ILE A 242 30.65 18.80 -12.64
C ILE A 242 31.88 17.89 -12.63
N LEU A 243 31.68 16.58 -12.44
CA LEU A 243 32.76 15.61 -12.46
C LEU A 243 33.47 15.58 -13.82
N TRP A 244 32.70 15.60 -14.92
CA TRP A 244 33.22 15.66 -16.28
C TRP A 244 33.94 16.97 -16.59
N LEU A 245 33.47 18.10 -16.06
CA LEU A 245 34.15 19.38 -16.18
C LEU A 245 35.52 19.34 -15.48
N VAL A 246 35.57 18.84 -14.25
CA VAL A 246 36.82 18.66 -13.50
C VAL A 246 37.76 17.71 -14.23
N LEU A 247 37.24 16.59 -14.74
CA LEU A 247 38.01 15.64 -15.53
C LEU A 247 38.57 16.27 -16.81
N ALA A 248 37.76 17.01 -17.57
CA ALA A 248 38.18 17.73 -18.76
C ALA A 248 39.31 18.71 -18.44
N CYS A 249 39.15 19.55 -17.40
CA CYS A 249 40.20 20.45 -16.93
C CYS A 249 41.47 19.71 -16.51
N LEU A 250 41.36 18.61 -15.75
CA LEU A 250 42.53 17.83 -15.32
C LEU A 250 43.27 17.23 -16.51
N VAL A 251 42.58 16.59 -17.46
CA VAL A 251 43.23 15.92 -18.59
C VAL A 251 43.80 16.88 -19.63
N THR A 252 43.31 18.12 -19.70
CA THR A 252 43.83 19.14 -20.63
C THR A 252 44.87 20.06 -20.02
N PHE A 253 44.83 20.34 -18.71
CA PHE A 253 45.80 21.24 -18.06
C PHE A 253 46.93 20.51 -17.33
N HIS A 254 46.68 19.32 -16.78
CA HIS A 254 47.67 18.55 -16.01
C HIS A 254 47.96 17.17 -16.60
N GLY A 255 47.04 16.61 -17.40
CA GLY A 255 47.10 15.27 -17.96
C GLY A 255 47.43 15.23 -19.46
N PRO A 256 47.37 14.05 -20.10
CA PRO A 256 48.14 13.74 -21.31
C PRO A 256 47.75 14.53 -22.56
N PHE A 257 46.68 15.33 -22.51
CA PHE A 257 46.15 16.08 -23.65
C PHE A 257 46.46 17.58 -23.54
N VAL A 258 47.67 17.94 -23.10
CA VAL A 258 48.14 19.35 -23.05
C VAL A 258 48.24 19.95 -24.45
N THR A 259 48.62 19.14 -25.44
CA THR A 259 48.64 19.54 -26.85
C THR A 259 47.27 19.25 -27.47
N THR A 260 46.77 20.18 -28.29
CA THR A 260 45.50 20.02 -29.01
C THR A 260 45.54 18.78 -29.89
N GLY A 261 44.54 17.92 -29.72
CA GLY A 261 44.43 16.65 -30.43
C GLY A 261 43.08 15.98 -30.16
N ASN A 262 42.87 14.79 -30.71
CA ASN A 262 41.58 14.10 -30.63
C ASN A 262 41.11 13.86 -29.18
N GLY A 263 42.04 13.55 -28.26
CA GLY A 263 41.73 13.38 -26.83
C GLY A 263 41.27 14.68 -26.16
N TYR A 264 41.86 15.82 -26.52
CA TYR A 264 41.44 17.15 -26.06
C TYR A 264 40.02 17.47 -26.53
N PHE A 265 39.72 17.30 -27.81
CA PHE A 265 38.38 17.58 -28.32
C PHE A 265 37.33 16.61 -27.77
N SER A 266 37.69 15.34 -27.58
CA SER A 266 36.79 14.33 -27.03
C SER A 266 36.41 14.60 -25.57
N SER A 267 37.32 15.09 -24.72
CA SER A 267 37.01 15.37 -23.32
C SER A 267 36.04 16.55 -23.17
N TRP A 268 36.25 17.62 -23.94
CA TRP A 268 35.33 18.76 -24.00
C TRP A 268 34.00 18.43 -24.67
N ALA A 269 33.99 17.61 -25.73
CA ALA A 269 32.76 17.13 -26.35
C ALA A 269 31.93 16.28 -25.37
N GLY A 270 32.58 15.42 -24.57
CA GLY A 270 31.93 14.66 -23.51
C GLY A 270 31.26 15.55 -22.46
N PHE A 271 31.95 16.62 -22.04
CA PHE A 271 31.39 17.63 -21.14
C PHE A 271 30.16 18.34 -21.74
N VAL A 272 30.21 18.76 -23.01
CA VAL A 272 29.07 19.42 -23.68
C VAL A 272 27.89 18.47 -23.82
N CYS A 273 28.11 17.21 -24.22
CA CYS A 273 27.06 16.21 -24.32
C CYS A 273 26.37 15.96 -22.98
N ILE A 274 27.13 15.78 -21.90
CA ILE A 274 26.51 15.52 -20.58
C ILE A 274 25.82 16.77 -20.02
N SER A 275 26.34 17.96 -20.29
CA SER A 275 25.69 19.24 -19.95
C SER A 275 24.36 19.41 -20.68
N PHE A 276 24.30 19.03 -21.97
CA PHE A 276 23.07 19.07 -22.76
C PHE A 276 22.02 18.09 -22.21
N THR A 277 22.42 16.86 -21.87
CA THR A 277 21.53 15.87 -21.25
C THR A 277 21.01 16.34 -19.88
N ALA A 278 21.85 16.96 -19.05
CA ALA A 278 21.42 17.54 -17.77
C ALA A 278 20.44 18.70 -17.97
N PHE A 279 20.64 19.52 -19.00
CA PHE A 279 19.73 20.60 -19.36
C PHE A 279 18.38 20.08 -19.87
N GLN A 280 18.38 19.04 -20.71
CA GLN A 280 17.15 18.39 -21.18
C GLN A 280 16.37 17.80 -20.00
N ALA A 281 17.04 17.09 -19.08
CA ALA A 281 16.41 16.56 -17.88
C ALA A 281 15.79 17.65 -16.99
N LYS A 282 16.37 18.86 -16.97
CA LYS A 282 15.79 20.02 -16.27
C LYS A 282 14.52 20.52 -16.96
N GLN A 283 14.52 20.59 -18.29
CA GLN A 283 13.33 20.99 -19.07
C GLN A 283 12.20 20.00 -18.86
N ASP A 284 12.48 18.70 -18.89
CA ASP A 284 11.48 17.65 -18.68
C ASP A 284 10.80 17.80 -17.30
N ILE A 285 11.54 18.14 -16.24
CA ILE A 285 10.95 18.42 -14.91
C ILE A 285 10.02 19.65 -14.96
N GLY A 286 10.40 20.69 -15.70
CA GLY A 286 9.59 21.90 -15.87
C GLY A 286 8.28 21.63 -16.62
N ASP A 287 8.37 20.92 -17.74
CA ASP A 287 7.23 20.58 -18.59
C ASP A 287 6.26 19.63 -17.88
N ILE A 288 6.78 18.66 -17.12
CA ILE A 288 5.97 17.79 -16.27
C ILE A 288 5.17 18.60 -15.25
N GLY A 289 5.79 19.60 -14.62
CA GLY A 289 5.11 20.47 -13.65
C GLY A 289 3.95 21.24 -14.28
N VAL A 290 4.18 21.87 -15.43
CA VAL A 290 3.16 22.70 -16.11
C VAL A 290 2.05 21.83 -16.70
N ASN A 291 2.39 20.74 -17.38
CA ASN A 291 1.40 19.89 -18.05
C ASN A 291 0.51 19.13 -17.05
N ASN A 292 1.06 18.66 -15.93
CA ASN A 292 0.23 18.02 -14.90
C ASN A 292 -0.72 19.00 -14.23
N ILE A 293 -0.31 20.26 -13.99
CA ILE A 293 -1.20 21.29 -13.44
C ILE A 293 -2.35 21.56 -14.40
N ASN A 294 -2.07 21.70 -15.70
CA ASN A 294 -3.12 21.91 -16.71
C ASN A 294 -4.06 20.71 -16.80
N TYR A 295 -3.53 19.48 -16.87
CA TYR A 295 -4.34 18.27 -16.94
C TYR A 295 -5.25 18.08 -15.72
N VAL A 296 -4.73 18.33 -14.50
CA VAL A 296 -5.54 18.28 -13.27
C VAL A 296 -6.60 19.38 -13.28
N THR A 297 -6.23 20.59 -13.69
CA THR A 297 -7.17 21.73 -13.77
C THR A 297 -8.30 21.45 -14.75
N ASP A 298 -7.99 20.88 -15.91
CA ASP A 298 -8.96 20.53 -16.95
C ASP A 298 -9.89 19.41 -16.46
N THR A 299 -9.32 18.34 -15.87
CA THR A 299 -10.10 17.21 -15.34
C THR A 299 -11.05 17.65 -14.22
N VAL A 300 -10.57 18.50 -13.30
CA VAL A 300 -11.40 19.06 -12.22
C VAL A 300 -12.49 19.97 -12.80
N THR A 301 -12.15 20.80 -13.78
CA THR A 301 -13.10 21.70 -14.43
C THR A 301 -14.20 20.92 -15.16
N GLU A 302 -13.84 19.88 -15.92
CA GLU A 302 -14.80 19.02 -16.61
C GLU A 302 -15.71 18.27 -15.64
N THR A 303 -15.15 17.77 -14.54
CA THR A 303 -15.92 17.09 -13.49
C THR A 303 -16.92 18.05 -12.82
N VAL A 304 -16.47 19.24 -12.42
CA VAL A 304 -17.33 20.25 -11.76
C VAL A 304 -18.43 20.76 -12.71
N THR A 305 -18.07 21.06 -13.95
CA THR A 305 -19.06 21.51 -14.96
C THR A 305 -20.06 20.41 -15.31
N GLY A 306 -19.62 19.15 -15.37
CA GLY A 306 -20.48 17.97 -15.53
C GLY A 306 -21.51 17.84 -14.40
N PHE A 307 -21.08 17.97 -13.14
CA PHE A 307 -21.99 17.95 -11.99
C PHE A 307 -22.99 19.12 -12.01
N TYR A 308 -22.54 20.32 -12.37
CA TYR A 308 -23.41 21.48 -12.46
C TYR A 308 -24.50 21.31 -13.53
N LYS A 309 -24.12 20.80 -14.72
CA LYS A 309 -25.05 20.52 -15.82
C LYS A 309 -26.08 19.45 -15.45
N LYS A 310 -25.65 18.38 -14.77
CA LYS A 310 -26.54 17.31 -14.30
C LYS A 310 -27.55 17.80 -13.26
N SER A 311 -27.12 18.62 -12.29
CA SER A 311 -28.01 19.20 -11.27
C SER A 311 -29.07 20.13 -11.86
N ARG A 312 -28.71 20.92 -12.89
CA ARG A 312 -29.66 21.80 -13.59
C ARG A 312 -30.68 21.03 -14.43
N SER A 313 -30.27 19.93 -15.06
CA SER A 313 -31.18 19.06 -15.83
C SER A 313 -32.27 18.43 -14.96
N SER A 314 -31.97 18.03 -13.71
CA SER A 314 -32.96 17.43 -12.82
C SER A 314 -34.01 18.43 -12.32
N LYS A 315 -33.67 19.71 -12.16
CA LYS A 315 -34.65 20.75 -11.75
C LYS A 315 -35.65 21.16 -12.83
N SER A 316 -35.35 20.88 -14.10
CA SER A 316 -36.23 21.26 -15.22
C SER A 316 -37.34 20.25 -15.50
N SER A 317 -37.26 19.03 -14.95
CA SER A 317 -38.20 17.96 -15.29
C SER A 317 -39.44 17.89 -14.38
N ASP A 318 -39.49 18.65 -13.27
CA ASP A 318 -40.58 18.60 -12.29
C ASP A 318 -41.67 19.69 -12.47
N ASN A 319 -41.55 20.57 -13.47
CA ASN A 319 -42.49 21.70 -13.63
C ASN A 319 -43.43 21.58 -14.84
N GLY A 320 -43.68 20.34 -15.31
CA GLY A 320 -44.51 20.04 -16.48
C GLY A 320 -45.80 19.29 -16.15
N ASN A 321 -46.66 19.84 -15.29
CA ASN A 321 -48.07 19.44 -15.22
C ASN A 321 -48.97 20.66 -15.43
N SER A 322 -49.39 20.87 -16.67
CA SER A 322 -50.78 21.25 -16.98
C SER A 322 -51.03 21.21 -18.49
N ASN A 323 -52.02 20.39 -18.84
CA ASN A 323 -52.93 20.50 -19.98
C ASN A 323 -52.34 20.42 -21.39
N SER A 324 -52.50 19.26 -22.03
CA SER A 324 -52.86 19.19 -23.46
C SER A 324 -53.36 17.80 -23.80
N MET A 325 -54.67 17.63 -23.63
CA MET A 325 -55.46 16.56 -24.23
C MET A 325 -55.69 16.93 -25.70
N ASN A 326 -55.60 15.92 -26.56
CA ASN A 326 -56.05 15.82 -27.95
C ASN A 326 -55.00 15.76 -29.07
N ASP A 327 -55.38 14.87 -29.99
CA ASP A 327 -55.02 14.72 -31.39
C ASP A 327 -53.96 13.68 -31.75
N SER A 328 -54.48 12.46 -31.83
CA SER A 328 -54.21 11.46 -32.85
C SER A 328 -53.98 12.08 -34.23
N SER A 329 -52.94 11.65 -34.95
CA SER A 329 -53.05 11.02 -36.28
C SER A 329 -51.70 10.93 -37.02
N SER A 330 -51.39 9.70 -37.44
CA SER A 330 -50.91 9.33 -38.80
C SER A 330 -49.47 9.62 -39.28
N SER A 331 -49.00 8.65 -40.09
CA SER A 331 -47.81 8.56 -40.96
C SER A 331 -46.47 8.29 -40.25
N MET A 332 -45.76 7.17 -40.41
CA MET A 332 -45.49 6.28 -41.56
C MET A 332 -44.78 7.02 -42.71
N PHE A 333 -43.44 7.02 -42.73
CA PHE A 333 -42.50 7.13 -43.88
C PHE A 333 -41.05 7.18 -43.29
N SER A 334 -40.20 6.15 -43.42
CA SER A 334 -39.29 5.79 -44.53
C SER A 334 -37.99 6.61 -44.63
N SER A 335 -36.93 5.92 -45.08
CA SER A 335 -35.55 6.34 -45.41
C SER A 335 -34.58 6.42 -44.22
N GLY A 336 -33.48 5.68 -44.14
CA GLY A 336 -32.58 5.25 -45.22
C GLY A 336 -31.49 6.31 -45.39
N GLY A 337 -30.28 6.04 -44.88
CA GLY A 337 -29.15 6.96 -44.94
C GLY A 337 -27.88 6.37 -44.33
N GLU A 338 -27.14 5.61 -45.14
CA GLU A 338 -25.71 5.33 -44.96
C GLU A 338 -24.91 6.63 -44.80
N SER A 339 -23.91 6.62 -43.91
CA SER A 339 -22.76 7.51 -44.06
C SER A 339 -21.50 6.83 -43.54
N THR A 340 -20.75 6.28 -44.48
CA THR A 340 -19.32 6.00 -44.41
C THR A 340 -18.52 7.31 -44.24
N SER A 341 -17.58 7.37 -43.29
CA SER A 341 -16.44 8.31 -43.37
C SER A 341 -15.21 7.65 -42.75
N LEU A 342 -14.33 7.05 -43.55
CA LEU A 342 -13.18 7.64 -44.25
C LEU A 342 -11.92 7.75 -43.38
N SER A 343 -10.99 6.87 -43.71
CA SER A 343 -9.61 6.76 -43.26
C SER A 343 -8.80 8.04 -43.50
N LYS A 344 -7.94 8.40 -42.55
CA LYS A 344 -6.74 9.22 -42.80
C LYS A 344 -5.54 8.58 -42.11
N THR A 345 -4.82 7.78 -42.88
CA THR A 345 -3.41 7.43 -42.68
C THR A 345 -2.56 8.64 -43.07
N ILE A 346 -1.64 9.07 -42.19
CA ILE A 346 -0.54 9.97 -42.55
C ILE A 346 0.75 9.22 -42.21
N THR A 347 1.58 9.09 -43.23
CA THR A 347 2.96 8.59 -43.31
C THR A 347 3.94 9.38 -42.44
#